data_AF-A0A2E0SMD0-F1
#
_entry.id   AF-A0A2E0SMD0-F1
#
_cell.length_a   1.000
_cell.length_b   1.000
_cell.length_c   1.000
_cell.angle_alpha   90.00
_cell.angle_beta   90.00
_cell.angle_gamma   90.00
#
_symmetry.space_group_name_H-M   'P 1'
#
loop_
_entity.id
_entity.type
_entity.pdbx_description
1 polymer ?
#
loop_
_entity_poly.entity_id
_entity_poly.type
_entity_poly.pdbx_seq_one_letter_code
_entity_poly.pdbx_strand_id
1 'polypeptide(L)'
;MMLTTIHKQTFRSRRRGSMYLSVLMVSVLVSLLGMSALVVKRVQRRNHQSAMDASQARFLAQSALRIAMLDIENDSDWRYNFPNGTWEENVPLLGGTYKIEGYDPSDGDLSDNPEEPVVLVATGTVGAARQRTQLTLTPVNRGFNFLEKALVSQDDITVENSSYVYCNQFLTTNDDFDAQSGSSVVSDVEAADNIDGSGTYYGTKEQQVTQESFPDTDDILSYYLARGTYINYNSIQDVAPNIIKNSTFDQNIDLWGSDSCSIMRGDWTPYNGAGHLYCYNRNSTSDAATYDIKDRIEKGVSYNFSFRVRPTDGVVDYFKIIIETTSTGEGTQQNTVYGFVTSNLFYTHLTGTITPTWTGTLTSAKLRIETHWTTTGFHVDDFVLKEPNPPAGTIFRRVLSPNHNPYGETNEEGIYIIDCGGSKLAIEDSRILGTLVLLNPRSDSQVNPGGIAWSPVKSNFPCLLVKGSFSICANNDGLNETRDDVNYNPIGAAHSSLGEDADTVDIIPTRINGLIYVSDDLTFKNNTNIEGVVLTGDKTDIFNTFTLTYNSIFFTHPPPGFSAPETIRILLNSVQKPLD
;
A
#
# COMPACT_ATOMS: atom_id res chain seq x y z
N MET A 1 99.73 -83.77 14.60
CA MET A 1 99.39 -85.14 15.05
C MET A 1 98.25 -85.62 14.18
N MET A 2 98.39 -86.75 13.47
CA MET A 2 97.46 -87.27 12.43
C MET A 2 97.31 -86.34 11.19
N LEU A 3 97.21 -86.80 9.92
CA LEU A 3 96.43 -87.89 9.27
C LEU A 3 94.92 -87.51 9.21
N THR A 4 94.16 -87.67 8.11
CA THR A 4 94.26 -88.51 6.89
C THR A 4 93.48 -87.78 5.75
N THR A 5 93.79 -87.75 4.44
CA THR A 5 93.73 -88.79 3.36
C THR A 5 92.39 -89.57 3.34
N ILE A 6 91.68 -89.87 2.23
CA ILE A 6 91.95 -89.92 0.76
C ILE A 6 90.74 -89.24 0.00
N HIS A 7 90.31 -89.37 -1.29
CA HIS A 7 90.65 -90.20 -2.47
C HIS A 7 90.65 -89.39 -3.81
N LYS A 8 89.61 -89.51 -4.69
CA LYS A 8 89.50 -88.96 -6.06
C LYS A 8 88.04 -88.94 -6.56
N GLN A 9 87.71 -88.03 -7.49
CA GLN A 9 87.01 -88.39 -8.75
C GLN A 9 87.15 -87.26 -9.80
N THR A 10 86.93 -87.57 -11.08
CA THR A 10 87.31 -86.71 -12.23
C THR A 10 86.15 -86.41 -13.17
N PHE A 11 85.95 -85.13 -13.54
CA PHE A 11 85.31 -84.77 -14.81
C PHE A 11 85.90 -83.47 -15.40
N ARG A 12 86.15 -83.48 -16.71
CA ARG A 12 86.45 -82.27 -17.52
C ARG A 12 85.16 -81.77 -18.17
N SER A 13 84.84 -80.49 -18.07
CA SER A 13 84.17 -79.77 -19.17
C SER A 13 84.57 -78.29 -19.19
N ARG A 14 84.57 -77.69 -20.39
CA ARG A 14 84.87 -76.25 -20.60
C ARG A 14 83.59 -75.43 -20.50
N ARG A 15 83.43 -74.56 -19.47
CA ARG A 15 82.57 -73.36 -19.55
C ARG A 15 83.17 -72.19 -18.75
N ARG A 16 83.82 -71.24 -19.43
CA ARG A 16 84.22 -69.92 -18.87
C ARG A 16 83.42 -68.73 -19.43
N GLY A 17 82.57 -68.96 -20.44
CA GLY A 17 81.74 -67.90 -21.06
C GLY A 17 80.40 -67.61 -20.36
N SER A 18 79.85 -68.57 -19.59
CA SER A 18 78.55 -68.41 -18.92
C SER A 18 78.55 -67.30 -17.88
N MET A 19 79.64 -67.15 -17.11
CA MET A 19 79.74 -66.13 -16.05
C MET A 19 79.69 -64.71 -16.62
N TYR A 20 80.31 -64.47 -17.79
CA TYR A 20 80.21 -63.20 -18.51
C TYR A 20 78.78 -62.93 -19.02
N LEU A 21 78.09 -63.94 -19.56
CA LEU A 21 76.68 -63.81 -19.96
C LEU A 21 75.76 -63.53 -18.77
N SER A 22 75.99 -64.17 -17.61
CA SER A 22 75.24 -63.90 -16.38
C SER A 22 75.46 -62.47 -15.89
N VAL A 23 76.71 -62.01 -15.79
CA VAL A 23 77.02 -60.63 -15.35
C VAL A 23 76.47 -59.60 -16.33
N LEU A 24 76.55 -59.85 -17.64
CA LEU A 24 76.02 -58.95 -18.67
C LEU A 24 74.48 -58.91 -18.69
N MET A 25 73.79 -60.05 -18.51
CA MET A 25 72.33 -60.04 -18.34
C MET A 25 71.92 -59.32 -17.06
N VAL A 26 72.64 -59.51 -15.95
CA VAL A 26 72.35 -58.81 -14.68
C VAL A 26 72.61 -57.31 -14.81
N SER A 27 73.69 -56.87 -15.47
CA SER A 27 73.93 -55.44 -15.68
C SER A 27 72.89 -54.80 -16.59
N VAL A 28 72.48 -55.47 -17.68
CA VAL A 28 71.39 -55.03 -18.55
C VAL A 28 70.05 -54.95 -17.79
N LEU A 29 69.72 -55.94 -16.97
CA LEU A 29 68.54 -55.91 -16.09
C LEU A 29 68.57 -54.73 -15.11
N VAL A 30 69.70 -54.49 -14.44
CA VAL A 30 69.88 -53.36 -13.50
C VAL A 30 69.76 -52.02 -14.24
N SER A 31 70.33 -51.89 -15.44
CA SER A 31 70.18 -50.69 -16.28
C SER A 31 68.74 -50.47 -16.74
N LEU A 32 68.01 -51.53 -17.14
CA LEU A 32 66.60 -51.45 -17.51
C LEU A 32 65.70 -51.06 -16.32
N LEU A 33 65.95 -51.62 -15.14
CA LEU A 33 65.25 -51.25 -13.90
C LEU A 33 65.52 -49.79 -13.51
N GLY A 34 66.78 -49.34 -13.60
CA GLY A 34 67.17 -47.95 -13.35
C GLY A 34 66.50 -46.96 -14.31
N MET A 35 66.50 -47.24 -15.61
CA MET A 35 65.81 -46.40 -16.61
C MET A 35 64.29 -46.41 -16.40
N SER A 36 63.70 -47.57 -16.09
CA SER A 36 62.26 -47.67 -15.81
C SER A 36 61.85 -46.84 -14.59
N ALA A 37 62.64 -46.89 -13.50
CA ALA A 37 62.41 -46.07 -12.31
C ALA A 37 62.50 -44.57 -12.59
N LEU A 38 63.44 -44.14 -13.45
CA LEU A 38 63.56 -42.73 -13.87
C LEU A 38 62.38 -42.27 -14.73
N VAL A 39 61.88 -43.11 -15.64
CA VAL A 39 60.67 -42.82 -16.43
C VAL A 39 59.44 -42.71 -15.51
N VAL A 40 59.25 -43.67 -14.60
CA VAL A 40 58.16 -43.62 -13.60
C VAL A 40 58.25 -42.36 -12.75
N LYS A 41 59.44 -41.94 -12.31
CA LYS A 41 59.61 -40.70 -11.53
C LYS A 41 59.35 -39.43 -12.35
N ARG A 42 59.65 -39.41 -13.65
CA ARG A 42 59.25 -38.29 -14.55
C ARG A 42 57.74 -38.22 -14.73
N VAL A 43 57.07 -39.36 -14.92
CA VAL A 43 55.59 -39.43 -15.00
C VAL A 43 54.95 -39.01 -13.69
N GLN A 44 55.41 -39.53 -12.54
CA GLN A 44 54.94 -39.13 -11.22
C GLN A 44 55.11 -37.62 -10.98
N ARG A 45 56.27 -37.04 -11.32
CA ARG A 45 56.48 -35.59 -11.21
C ARG A 45 55.55 -34.79 -12.11
N ARG A 46 55.33 -35.21 -13.36
CA ARG A 46 54.39 -34.53 -14.27
C ARG A 46 52.96 -34.59 -13.75
N ASN A 47 52.50 -35.76 -13.30
CA ASN A 47 51.15 -35.94 -12.76
C ASN A 47 50.96 -35.12 -11.48
N HIS A 48 51.97 -35.04 -10.60
CA HIS A 48 51.92 -34.22 -9.40
C HIS A 48 51.89 -32.72 -9.74
N GLN A 49 52.72 -32.28 -10.69
CA GLN A 49 52.70 -30.89 -11.18
C GLN A 49 51.32 -30.54 -11.75
N SER A 50 50.79 -31.32 -12.70
CA SER A 50 49.47 -31.04 -13.29
C SER A 50 48.30 -31.13 -12.29
N ALA A 51 48.44 -31.89 -11.20
CA ALA A 51 47.48 -31.88 -10.09
C ALA A 51 47.60 -30.61 -9.23
N MET A 52 48.82 -30.10 -9.00
CA MET A 52 49.04 -28.80 -8.36
C MET A 52 48.53 -27.66 -9.23
N ASP A 53 48.88 -27.64 -10.51
CA ASP A 53 48.43 -26.66 -11.51
C ASP A 53 46.90 -26.58 -11.56
N ALA A 54 46.21 -27.74 -11.59
CA ALA A 54 44.75 -27.81 -11.59
C ALA A 54 44.12 -27.36 -10.27
N SER A 55 44.77 -27.63 -9.12
CA SER A 55 44.32 -27.15 -7.80
C SER A 55 44.45 -25.62 -7.69
N GLN A 56 45.56 -25.07 -8.18
CA GLN A 56 45.83 -23.63 -8.21
C GLN A 56 44.92 -22.90 -9.21
N ALA A 57 44.67 -23.49 -10.38
CA ALA A 57 43.69 -22.99 -11.36
C ALA A 57 42.25 -22.99 -10.80
N ARG A 58 41.87 -23.99 -10.01
CA ARG A 58 40.58 -23.99 -9.31
C ARG A 58 40.50 -22.89 -8.25
N PHE A 59 41.55 -22.70 -7.46
CA PHE A 59 41.60 -21.62 -6.47
C PHE A 59 41.48 -20.25 -7.15
N LEU A 60 42.19 -20.04 -8.27
CA LEU A 60 42.08 -18.82 -9.07
C LEU A 60 40.67 -18.57 -9.61
N ALA A 61 39.97 -19.59 -10.13
CA ALA A 61 38.58 -19.44 -10.55
C ALA A 61 37.66 -19.02 -9.38
N GLN A 62 37.89 -19.57 -8.17
CA GLN A 62 37.13 -19.22 -6.98
C GLN A 62 37.50 -17.85 -6.40
N SER A 63 38.74 -17.38 -6.58
CA SER A 63 39.14 -16.00 -6.27
C SER A 63 38.52 -15.01 -7.26
N ALA A 64 38.54 -15.31 -8.56
CA ALA A 64 37.98 -14.46 -9.61
C ALA A 64 36.46 -14.27 -9.48
N LEU A 65 35.69 -15.30 -9.07
CA LEU A 65 34.27 -15.11 -8.72
C LEU A 65 34.07 -14.14 -7.56
N ARG A 66 34.98 -14.11 -6.58
CA ARG A 66 34.90 -13.16 -5.45
C ARG A 66 35.33 -11.75 -5.82
N ILE A 67 36.21 -11.60 -6.80
CA ILE A 67 36.55 -10.32 -7.41
C ILE A 67 35.31 -9.80 -8.14
N ALA A 68 34.75 -10.57 -9.08
CA ALA A 68 33.51 -10.22 -9.79
C ALA A 68 32.34 -9.83 -8.86
N MET A 69 32.12 -10.56 -7.75
CA MET A 69 31.11 -10.19 -6.76
C MET A 69 31.43 -8.87 -6.04
N LEU A 70 32.69 -8.60 -5.73
CA LEU A 70 33.13 -7.37 -5.09
C LEU A 70 33.06 -6.18 -6.06
N ASP A 71 33.35 -6.39 -7.35
CA ASP A 71 33.23 -5.36 -8.37
C ASP A 71 31.76 -4.90 -8.51
N ILE A 72 30.82 -5.85 -8.50
CA ILE A 72 29.37 -5.58 -8.43
C ILE A 72 28.99 -4.87 -7.11
N GLU A 73 29.49 -5.33 -5.96
CA GLU A 73 29.16 -4.75 -4.65
C GLU A 73 29.67 -3.30 -4.46
N ASN A 74 30.63 -2.85 -5.28
CA ASN A 74 31.17 -1.48 -5.24
C ASN A 74 30.65 -0.56 -6.36
N ASP A 75 29.83 -1.05 -7.29
CA ASP A 75 29.35 -0.29 -8.46
C ASP A 75 27.81 -0.29 -8.52
N SER A 76 27.20 0.87 -8.26
CA SER A 76 25.74 1.07 -8.34
C SER A 76 25.17 0.79 -9.73
N ASP A 77 25.99 0.99 -10.76
CA ASP A 77 25.60 0.93 -12.17
C ASP A 77 26.22 -0.30 -12.87
N TRP A 78 26.59 -1.33 -12.09
CA TRP A 78 27.30 -2.52 -12.56
C TRP A 78 26.64 -3.18 -13.79
N ARG A 79 25.30 -3.19 -13.85
CA ARG A 79 24.52 -3.71 -14.98
C ARG A 79 24.79 -3.01 -16.32
N TYR A 80 25.09 -1.71 -16.28
CA TYR A 80 25.45 -0.89 -17.43
C TYR A 80 26.96 -0.92 -17.71
N ASN A 81 27.78 -0.92 -16.66
CA ASN A 81 29.24 -0.90 -16.76
C ASN A 81 29.84 -2.25 -17.16
N PHE A 82 29.19 -3.36 -16.81
CA PHE A 82 29.61 -4.74 -17.09
C PHE A 82 28.59 -5.49 -17.97
N PRO A 83 28.50 -5.17 -19.28
CA PRO A 83 27.51 -5.78 -20.18
C PRO A 83 27.72 -7.30 -20.35
N ASN A 84 26.68 -7.97 -20.88
CA ASN A 84 26.69 -9.40 -21.14
C ASN A 84 27.90 -9.83 -22.00
N GLY A 85 28.71 -10.75 -21.46
CA GLY A 85 29.88 -11.31 -22.15
C GLY A 85 31.10 -11.43 -21.24
N THR A 86 32.20 -10.79 -21.64
CA THR A 86 33.49 -10.87 -20.93
C THR A 86 33.77 -9.55 -20.22
N TRP A 87 33.98 -9.61 -18.91
CA TRP A 87 34.25 -8.45 -18.08
C TRP A 87 35.77 -8.24 -17.93
N GLU A 88 36.49 -9.31 -17.59
CA GLU A 88 37.95 -9.30 -17.47
C GLU A 88 38.56 -10.52 -18.19
N GLU A 89 39.70 -10.35 -18.88
CA GLU A 89 40.38 -11.46 -19.56
C GLU A 89 41.91 -11.43 -19.42
N ASN A 90 42.50 -12.60 -19.16
CA ASN A 90 43.94 -12.84 -18.98
C ASN A 90 44.60 -12.07 -17.83
N VAL A 91 43.83 -11.59 -16.84
CA VAL A 91 44.35 -10.80 -15.72
C VAL A 91 45.25 -11.68 -14.82
N PRO A 92 46.49 -11.24 -14.49
CA PRO A 92 47.45 -12.06 -13.77
C PRO A 92 47.20 -12.06 -12.25
N LEU A 93 47.07 -13.24 -11.65
CA LEU A 93 46.83 -13.42 -10.21
C LEU A 93 47.54 -14.69 -9.71
N LEU A 94 48.17 -14.61 -8.53
CA LEU A 94 48.82 -15.73 -7.79
C LEU A 94 49.61 -16.73 -8.67
N GLY A 95 50.33 -16.25 -9.68
CA GLY A 95 51.18 -17.08 -10.57
C GLY A 95 50.46 -17.78 -11.73
N GLY A 96 49.18 -17.45 -11.97
CA GLY A 96 48.43 -17.81 -13.17
C GLY A 96 47.72 -16.59 -13.76
N THR A 97 46.72 -16.84 -14.60
CA THR A 97 45.76 -15.82 -15.07
C THR A 97 44.33 -16.25 -14.81
N TYR A 98 43.40 -15.30 -14.84
CA TYR A 98 41.97 -15.59 -14.83
C TYR A 98 41.19 -14.84 -15.92
N LYS A 99 39.92 -15.20 -16.06
CA LYS A 99 38.91 -14.54 -16.88
C LYS A 99 37.58 -14.50 -16.10
N ILE A 100 36.85 -13.40 -16.16
CA ILE A 100 35.48 -13.24 -15.67
C ILE A 100 34.55 -13.04 -16.88
N GLU A 101 33.48 -13.81 -16.91
CA GLU A 101 32.39 -13.73 -17.88
C GLU A 101 31.07 -13.60 -17.10
N GLY A 102 30.20 -12.67 -17.48
CA GLY A 102 28.88 -12.47 -16.86
C GLY A 102 27.80 -12.53 -17.94
N TYR A 103 26.77 -13.33 -17.71
CA TYR A 103 25.72 -13.60 -18.69
C TYR A 103 24.34 -13.39 -18.08
N ASP A 104 23.42 -12.80 -18.84
CA ASP A 104 22.01 -12.95 -18.57
C ASP A 104 21.49 -14.32 -19.10
N PRO A 105 20.65 -15.05 -18.35
CA PRO A 105 20.11 -16.34 -18.76
C PRO A 105 18.71 -16.29 -19.39
N SER A 106 18.05 -15.13 -19.38
CA SER A 106 16.66 -14.94 -19.83
C SER A 106 16.61 -14.54 -21.31
N ASP A 107 17.26 -13.43 -21.68
CA ASP A 107 17.17 -12.86 -23.03
C ASP A 107 18.53 -12.40 -23.60
N GLY A 108 19.46 -11.98 -22.73
CA GLY A 108 20.81 -11.55 -23.10
C GLY A 108 21.14 -10.07 -22.90
N ASP A 109 20.24 -9.22 -22.40
CA ASP A 109 20.62 -7.93 -21.80
C ASP A 109 20.81 -8.08 -20.27
N LEU A 110 21.61 -7.21 -19.65
CA LEU A 110 21.76 -7.16 -18.19
C LEU A 110 21.19 -5.86 -17.59
N SER A 111 20.83 -4.90 -18.45
CA SER A 111 20.58 -3.50 -18.11
C SER A 111 19.12 -3.04 -18.17
N ASP A 112 18.24 -3.85 -18.77
CA ASP A 112 16.83 -3.54 -18.96
C ASP A 112 15.96 -3.86 -17.73
N ASN A 113 16.23 -4.98 -17.05
CA ASN A 113 15.45 -5.45 -15.90
C ASN A 113 16.34 -5.78 -14.67
N PRO A 114 16.28 -4.97 -13.59
CA PRO A 114 17.10 -5.17 -12.40
C PRO A 114 16.69 -6.39 -11.56
N GLU A 115 15.53 -7.00 -11.81
CA GLU A 115 15.10 -8.20 -11.08
C GLU A 115 15.71 -9.51 -11.64
N GLU A 116 16.46 -9.46 -12.75
CA GLU A 116 16.90 -10.68 -13.45
C GLU A 116 18.26 -11.25 -12.97
N PRO A 117 18.42 -12.59 -12.94
CA PRO A 117 19.53 -13.25 -12.25
C PRO A 117 20.78 -13.43 -13.13
N VAL A 118 21.85 -12.67 -12.87
CA VAL A 118 23.12 -12.82 -13.59
C VAL A 118 23.85 -14.14 -13.29
N VAL A 119 24.36 -14.78 -14.34
CA VAL A 119 25.21 -15.97 -14.28
C VAL A 119 26.67 -15.57 -14.45
N LEU A 120 27.41 -15.56 -13.34
CA LEU A 120 28.85 -15.35 -13.35
C LEU A 120 29.61 -16.65 -13.63
N VAL A 121 30.66 -16.53 -14.43
CA VAL A 121 31.54 -17.62 -14.84
C VAL A 121 32.98 -17.15 -14.75
N ALA A 122 33.75 -17.77 -13.86
CA ALA A 122 35.18 -17.56 -13.79
C ALA A 122 35.97 -18.72 -14.41
N THR A 123 37.00 -18.39 -15.17
CA THR A 123 38.06 -19.31 -15.58
C THR A 123 39.36 -18.96 -14.85
N GLY A 124 39.99 -19.92 -14.19
CA GLY A 124 41.38 -19.82 -13.74
C GLY A 124 42.31 -20.69 -14.61
N THR A 125 43.51 -20.19 -14.91
CA THR A 125 44.50 -20.86 -15.78
C THR A 125 45.90 -20.83 -15.15
N VAL A 126 46.53 -22.00 -15.04
CA VAL A 126 47.91 -22.17 -14.54
C VAL A 126 48.66 -23.14 -15.45
N GLY A 127 49.68 -22.64 -16.16
CA GLY A 127 50.46 -23.43 -17.10
C GLY A 127 49.60 -23.99 -18.25
N ALA A 128 49.27 -25.27 -18.17
CA ALA A 128 48.36 -25.96 -19.10
C ALA A 128 47.04 -26.43 -18.47
N ALA A 129 46.81 -26.13 -17.18
CA ALA A 129 45.57 -26.46 -16.48
C ALA A 129 44.62 -25.27 -16.51
N ARG A 130 43.42 -25.48 -17.07
CA ARG A 130 42.27 -24.57 -16.99
C ARG A 130 41.25 -25.16 -16.01
N GLN A 131 40.59 -24.35 -15.19
CA GLN A 131 39.39 -24.74 -14.44
C GLN A 131 38.34 -23.63 -14.56
N ARG A 132 37.09 -24.02 -14.80
CA ARG A 132 35.92 -23.13 -14.88
C ARG A 132 35.03 -23.34 -13.64
N THR A 133 34.46 -22.29 -13.08
CA THR A 133 33.49 -22.32 -11.98
C THR A 133 32.36 -21.34 -12.29
N GLN A 134 31.12 -21.73 -12.03
CA GLN A 134 29.93 -20.95 -12.32
C GLN A 134 29.17 -20.65 -11.03
N LEU A 135 28.53 -19.48 -10.98
CA LEU A 135 27.75 -18.97 -9.87
C LEU A 135 26.56 -18.20 -10.45
N THR A 136 25.33 -18.64 -10.17
CA THR A 136 24.13 -17.83 -10.42
C THR A 136 23.87 -16.94 -9.22
N LEU A 137 23.84 -15.64 -9.47
CA LEU A 137 23.42 -14.61 -8.54
C LEU A 137 21.95 -14.28 -8.82
N THR A 138 21.20 -13.95 -7.79
CA THR A 138 19.84 -13.45 -7.94
C THR A 138 19.73 -12.14 -7.16
N PRO A 139 19.29 -11.04 -7.78
CA PRO A 139 19.02 -9.80 -7.06
C PRO A 139 17.87 -10.06 -6.09
N VAL A 140 17.98 -9.53 -4.88
CA VAL A 140 16.86 -9.53 -3.94
C VAL A 140 16.36 -8.10 -3.87
N ASN A 141 15.37 -7.78 -4.71
CA ASN A 141 14.60 -6.55 -4.58
C ASN A 141 13.89 -6.59 -3.21
N ARG A 142 14.37 -5.78 -2.28
CA ARG A 142 13.85 -5.67 -0.91
C ARG A 142 13.67 -4.21 -0.56
N GLY A 143 12.76 -3.94 0.36
CA GLY A 143 12.61 -2.63 0.96
C GLY A 143 13.88 -2.15 1.68
N PHE A 144 13.97 -0.84 1.87
CA PHE A 144 14.78 -0.27 2.94
C PHE A 144 14.39 -0.85 4.31
N ASN A 145 15.32 -0.80 5.27
CA ASN A 145 15.13 -1.41 6.58
C ASN A 145 13.93 -0.83 7.35
N PHE A 146 13.65 0.48 7.18
CA PHE A 146 12.44 1.12 7.70
C PHE A 146 11.12 0.46 7.24
N LEU A 147 11.09 -0.29 6.13
CA LEU A 147 9.91 -1.05 5.71
C LEU A 147 9.73 -2.38 6.47
N GLU A 148 10.72 -2.84 7.25
CA GLU A 148 10.52 -3.94 8.21
C GLU A 148 9.63 -3.51 9.39
N LYS A 149 9.51 -2.20 9.64
CA LYS A 149 8.70 -1.60 10.71
C LYS A 149 7.29 -1.28 10.20
N ALA A 150 6.35 -1.05 11.11
CA ALA A 150 4.99 -0.69 10.73
C ALA A 150 4.80 0.82 10.55
N LEU A 151 5.35 1.61 11.47
CA LEU A 151 5.36 3.06 11.42
C LEU A 151 6.78 3.56 11.66
N VAL A 152 7.27 4.46 10.81
CA VAL A 152 8.55 5.14 11.01
C VAL A 152 8.36 6.65 10.87
N SER A 153 8.79 7.40 11.88
CA SER A 153 8.75 8.86 11.94
C SER A 153 10.19 9.41 11.95
N GLN A 154 10.48 10.42 11.14
CA GLN A 154 11.82 11.05 11.04
C GLN A 154 12.10 12.06 12.16
N ASP A 155 11.05 12.50 12.85
CA ASP A 155 11.05 13.24 14.12
C ASP A 155 10.03 12.56 15.08
N ASP A 156 9.58 13.21 16.15
CA ASP A 156 8.82 12.64 17.27
C ASP A 156 7.62 11.73 16.91
N ILE A 157 7.28 10.80 17.81
CA ILE A 157 5.94 10.17 17.86
C ILE A 157 5.24 10.54 19.18
N THR A 158 4.14 11.28 19.10
CA THR A 158 3.35 11.69 20.27
C THR A 158 1.98 11.01 20.30
N VAL A 159 1.60 10.42 21.44
CA VAL A 159 0.33 9.71 21.66
C VAL A 159 -0.50 10.42 22.73
N GLU A 160 -1.27 11.41 22.30
CA GLU A 160 -1.99 12.37 23.15
C GLU A 160 -3.29 11.82 23.78
N ASN A 161 -3.94 12.64 24.63
CA ASN A 161 -5.38 12.61 24.91
C ASN A 161 -5.97 11.25 25.34
N SER A 162 -5.19 10.45 26.07
CA SER A 162 -5.54 9.10 26.54
C SER A 162 -5.93 8.13 25.41
N SER A 163 -5.14 8.15 24.33
CA SER A 163 -5.39 7.36 23.12
C SER A 163 -5.07 5.87 23.28
N TYR A 164 -5.73 5.03 22.49
CA TYR A 164 -5.44 3.61 22.33
C TYR A 164 -4.71 3.36 21.01
N VAL A 165 -3.48 2.85 21.10
CA VAL A 165 -2.62 2.49 19.97
C VAL A 165 -2.44 0.98 19.96
N TYR A 166 -2.73 0.35 18.82
CA TYR A 166 -2.42 -1.06 18.55
C TYR A 166 -1.56 -1.20 17.31
N CYS A 167 -0.45 -1.93 17.42
CA CYS A 167 0.27 -2.47 16.28
C CYS A 167 0.80 -3.88 16.57
N ASN A 168 0.84 -4.72 15.53
CA ASN A 168 1.34 -6.10 15.57
C ASN A 168 2.84 -6.22 15.22
N GLN A 169 3.56 -5.10 15.21
CA GLN A 169 4.96 -4.94 14.81
C GLN A 169 5.48 -3.61 15.42
N PHE A 170 6.76 -3.27 15.23
CA PHE A 170 7.39 -2.05 15.75
C PHE A 170 6.77 -0.73 15.24
N LEU A 171 6.66 0.23 16.17
CA LEU A 171 6.58 1.67 15.91
C LEU A 171 7.95 2.29 16.22
N THR A 172 8.53 3.04 15.28
CA THR A 172 9.93 3.52 15.36
C THR A 172 10.01 5.03 15.14
N THR A 173 10.73 5.75 16.01
CA THR A 173 11.01 7.20 15.89
C THR A 173 12.51 7.48 15.83
N ASN A 174 12.87 8.53 15.08
CA ASN A 174 14.22 9.06 14.97
C ASN A 174 14.59 10.10 16.04
N ASP A 175 13.64 10.54 16.88
CA ASP A 175 13.94 11.32 18.10
C ASP A 175 13.22 10.70 19.32
N ASP A 176 12.22 11.36 19.92
CA ASP A 176 11.50 10.88 21.10
C ASP A 176 10.16 10.17 20.77
N PHE A 177 9.71 9.31 21.69
CA PHE A 177 8.35 8.75 21.74
C PHE A 177 7.67 9.12 23.07
N ASP A 178 6.69 10.03 23.05
CA ASP A 178 5.89 10.39 24.24
C ASP A 178 4.47 9.78 24.17
N ALA A 179 4.20 8.84 25.08
CA ALA A 179 2.82 8.44 25.39
C ALA A 179 2.28 9.24 26.58
N GLN A 180 1.33 10.14 26.33
CA GLN A 180 0.73 10.97 27.37
C GLN A 180 -0.12 10.19 28.39
N SER A 181 -0.49 10.85 29.49
CA SER A 181 -1.17 10.19 30.60
C SER A 181 -2.51 9.57 30.22
N GLY A 182 -2.70 8.31 30.61
CA GLY A 182 -3.87 7.50 30.26
C GLY A 182 -3.82 6.88 28.86
N SER A 183 -2.86 7.23 28.00
CA SER A 183 -2.68 6.57 26.71
C SER A 183 -2.20 5.11 26.90
N SER A 184 -2.54 4.24 25.97
CA SER A 184 -2.24 2.79 26.02
C SER A 184 -1.63 2.33 24.71
N VAL A 185 -0.37 1.89 24.74
CA VAL A 185 0.42 1.49 23.56
C VAL A 185 0.62 -0.03 23.57
N VAL A 186 -0.16 -0.72 22.74
CA VAL A 186 -0.13 -2.17 22.52
C VAL A 186 0.67 -2.46 21.25
N SER A 187 1.98 -2.25 21.36
CA SER A 187 2.98 -2.40 20.31
C SER A 187 4.36 -2.52 20.94
N ASP A 188 5.32 -3.08 20.21
CA ASP A 188 6.75 -2.88 20.45
C ASP A 188 7.15 -1.47 19.97
N VAL A 189 8.02 -0.78 20.71
CA VAL A 189 8.39 0.62 20.46
C VAL A 189 9.91 0.82 20.44
N GLU A 190 10.39 1.53 19.44
CA GLU A 190 11.80 1.89 19.25
C GLU A 190 11.94 3.41 19.12
N ALA A 191 12.95 4.00 19.78
CA ALA A 191 13.27 5.42 19.65
C ALA A 191 14.78 5.65 19.60
N ALA A 192 15.22 6.62 18.80
CA ALA A 192 16.63 6.93 18.65
C ALA A 192 17.18 7.87 19.74
N ASP A 193 16.33 8.65 20.44
CA ASP A 193 16.66 9.16 21.79
C ASP A 193 15.87 8.43 22.88
N ASN A 194 14.72 8.95 23.34
CA ASN A 194 13.98 8.45 24.52
C ASN A 194 12.59 7.85 24.21
N ILE A 195 12.05 7.13 25.19
CA ILE A 195 10.66 6.61 25.16
C ILE A 195 10.04 6.93 26.51
N ASP A 196 9.38 8.07 26.55
CA ASP A 196 9.05 8.84 27.73
C ASP A 196 7.52 8.85 27.96
N GLY A 197 7.02 9.90 28.63
CA GLY A 197 5.61 10.05 28.92
C GLY A 197 5.12 9.34 30.18
N SER A 198 3.80 9.24 30.32
CA SER A 198 3.11 8.59 31.44
C SER A 198 1.95 7.66 31.04
N GLY A 199 1.89 7.30 29.76
CA GLY A 199 1.04 6.24 29.23
C GLY A 199 1.52 4.84 29.60
N THR A 200 0.70 3.84 29.29
CA THR A 200 0.99 2.42 29.57
C THR A 200 1.46 1.71 28.30
N TYR A 201 2.71 1.26 28.31
CA TYR A 201 3.30 0.45 27.25
C TYR A 201 3.14 -1.04 27.56
N TYR A 202 2.73 -1.84 26.57
CA TYR A 202 2.46 -3.28 26.72
C TYR A 202 3.42 -4.20 25.95
N GLY A 203 4.13 -3.69 24.94
CA GLY A 203 5.20 -4.41 24.25
C GLY A 203 6.58 -4.13 24.84
N THR A 204 7.63 -4.45 24.08
CA THR A 204 9.01 -4.09 24.37
C THR A 204 9.27 -2.59 24.11
N LYS A 205 10.34 -2.05 24.71
CA LYS A 205 10.81 -0.69 24.49
C LYS A 205 12.33 -0.72 24.28
N GLU A 206 12.82 -0.17 23.17
CA GLU A 206 14.25 -0.03 22.89
C GLU A 206 14.59 1.44 22.60
N GLN A 207 15.54 1.99 23.36
CA GLN A 207 15.98 3.39 23.28
C GLN A 207 17.39 3.45 22.69
N GLN A 208 17.78 4.59 22.14
CA GLN A 208 19.09 4.78 21.49
C GLN A 208 19.30 3.84 20.28
N VAL A 209 18.24 3.55 19.52
CA VAL A 209 18.35 2.78 18.27
C VAL A 209 19.06 3.60 17.18
N THR A 210 19.46 2.95 16.08
CA THR A 210 20.03 3.68 14.93
C THR A 210 18.90 4.37 14.16
N GLN A 211 19.04 5.68 13.90
CA GLN A 211 18.11 6.44 13.07
C GLN A 211 18.00 5.84 11.66
N GLU A 212 16.78 5.71 11.15
CA GLU A 212 16.49 5.30 9.77
C GLU A 212 16.49 6.55 8.87
N SER A 213 17.01 6.46 7.64
CA SER A 213 17.01 7.59 6.70
C SER A 213 16.19 7.27 5.46
N PHE A 214 15.23 8.12 5.13
CA PHE A 214 14.45 8.01 3.90
C PHE A 214 15.24 8.56 2.69
N PRO A 215 14.98 8.05 1.45
CA PRO A 215 15.40 8.71 0.22
C PRO A 215 14.78 10.11 0.05
N ASP A 216 15.27 10.88 -0.92
CA ASP A 216 14.65 12.16 -1.28
C ASP A 216 13.19 11.95 -1.70
N THR A 217 12.29 12.84 -1.25
CA THR A 217 10.88 12.82 -1.64
C THR A 217 10.70 12.86 -3.16
N ASP A 218 11.52 13.60 -3.90
CA ASP A 218 11.38 13.65 -5.37
C ASP A 218 11.84 12.35 -6.05
N ASP A 219 12.78 11.60 -5.47
CA ASP A 219 13.14 10.26 -5.94
C ASP A 219 12.00 9.26 -5.66
N ILE A 220 11.41 9.30 -4.46
CA ILE A 220 10.24 8.47 -4.07
C ILE A 220 9.06 8.72 -5.01
N LEU A 221 8.77 9.98 -5.33
CA LEU A 221 7.63 10.38 -6.16
C LEU A 221 7.86 10.18 -7.66
N SER A 222 9.12 10.12 -8.12
CA SER A 222 9.51 10.11 -9.54
C SER A 222 8.69 9.16 -10.42
N TYR A 223 8.55 7.89 -10.01
CA TYR A 223 7.79 6.86 -10.72
C TYR A 223 6.31 7.22 -10.87
N TYR A 224 5.70 7.74 -9.79
CA TYR A 224 4.26 8.04 -9.76
C TYR A 224 3.95 9.32 -10.53
N LEU A 225 4.83 10.32 -10.47
CA LEU A 225 4.72 11.56 -11.26
C LEU A 225 4.89 11.31 -12.76
N ALA A 226 5.66 10.30 -13.16
CA ALA A 226 5.85 9.91 -14.56
C ALA A 226 4.69 9.09 -15.16
N ARG A 227 3.80 8.52 -14.32
CA ARG A 227 2.75 7.56 -14.74
C ARG A 227 1.32 7.94 -14.33
N GLY A 228 1.17 8.85 -13.38
CA GLY A 228 -0.12 9.25 -12.85
C GLY A 228 -0.89 10.26 -13.73
N THR A 229 -2.21 10.18 -13.68
CA THR A 229 -3.09 11.16 -14.34
C THR A 229 -3.33 12.36 -13.41
N TYR A 230 -3.03 13.56 -13.89
CA TYR A 230 -3.28 14.80 -13.12
C TYR A 230 -4.78 15.12 -13.04
N ILE A 231 -5.28 15.24 -11.82
CA ILE A 231 -6.59 15.81 -11.50
C ILE A 231 -6.40 17.30 -11.23
N ASN A 232 -7.16 18.14 -11.94
CA ASN A 232 -7.16 19.58 -11.68
C ASN A 232 -7.89 19.86 -10.36
N TYR A 233 -7.19 20.44 -9.38
CA TYR A 233 -7.80 20.83 -8.09
C TYR A 233 -9.10 21.63 -8.27
N ASN A 234 -9.20 22.46 -9.32
CA ASN A 234 -10.37 23.30 -9.57
C ASN A 234 -11.61 22.52 -10.05
N SER A 235 -11.50 21.27 -10.53
CA SER A 235 -12.67 20.42 -10.84
C SER A 235 -13.24 19.70 -9.61
N ILE A 236 -12.58 19.75 -8.46
CA ILE A 236 -13.07 19.19 -7.20
C ILE A 236 -14.09 20.18 -6.58
N GLN A 237 -15.31 20.13 -7.11
CA GLN A 237 -16.44 21.02 -6.80
C GLN A 237 -17.70 20.22 -6.44
N ASP A 238 -17.53 19.20 -5.59
CA ASP A 238 -18.63 18.31 -5.23
C ASP A 238 -19.77 19.02 -4.49
N VAL A 239 -20.97 18.45 -4.61
CA VAL A 239 -22.20 18.98 -4.01
C VAL A 239 -22.97 17.85 -3.34
N ALA A 240 -23.54 18.14 -2.16
CA ALA A 240 -24.39 17.17 -1.47
C ALA A 240 -25.66 16.86 -2.31
N PRO A 241 -26.07 15.59 -2.41
CA PRO A 241 -27.27 15.16 -3.15
C PRO A 241 -28.56 15.52 -2.40
N ASN A 242 -29.70 15.52 -3.09
CA ASN A 242 -31.01 15.66 -2.43
C ASN A 242 -31.45 14.30 -1.87
N ILE A 243 -31.59 14.18 -0.55
CA ILE A 243 -31.99 12.90 0.09
C ILE A 243 -33.46 12.54 -0.16
N ILE A 244 -34.26 13.53 -0.56
CA ILE A 244 -35.65 13.39 -0.99
C ILE A 244 -35.70 13.01 -2.47
N LYS A 245 -36.30 11.86 -2.76
CA LYS A 245 -36.57 11.39 -4.13
C LYS A 245 -38.02 11.70 -4.51
N ASN A 246 -38.29 11.76 -5.81
CA ASN A 246 -39.59 12.15 -6.35
C ASN A 246 -40.10 13.49 -5.76
N SER A 247 -39.25 14.52 -5.81
CA SER A 247 -39.49 15.82 -5.17
C SER A 247 -40.22 16.85 -6.05
N THR A 248 -40.33 16.60 -7.35
CA THR A 248 -41.07 17.41 -8.33
C THR A 248 -42.46 16.83 -8.63
N PHE A 249 -42.75 15.61 -8.15
CA PHE A 249 -44.03 14.92 -8.31
C PHE A 249 -44.53 14.78 -9.77
N ASP A 250 -43.63 14.93 -10.76
CA ASP A 250 -43.97 15.00 -12.19
C ASP A 250 -44.75 13.79 -12.70
N GLN A 251 -44.54 12.60 -12.10
CA GLN A 251 -45.15 11.35 -12.54
C GLN A 251 -46.10 10.75 -11.49
N ASN A 252 -45.70 10.72 -10.22
CA ASN A 252 -46.47 10.12 -9.12
C ASN A 252 -46.13 10.80 -7.76
N ILE A 253 -46.64 10.25 -6.66
CA ILE A 253 -46.27 10.63 -5.29
C ILE A 253 -45.63 9.45 -4.53
N ASP A 254 -44.96 8.55 -5.27
CA ASP A 254 -44.31 7.38 -4.67
C ASP A 254 -43.23 7.84 -3.69
N LEU A 255 -42.98 7.01 -2.66
CA LEU A 255 -42.14 7.29 -1.47
C LEU A 255 -42.71 8.32 -0.47
N TRP A 256 -43.74 9.08 -0.84
CA TRP A 256 -44.45 9.97 0.09
C TRP A 256 -45.65 9.26 0.75
N GLY A 257 -45.93 9.63 1.99
CA GLY A 257 -47.05 9.14 2.79
C GLY A 257 -47.82 10.28 3.46
N SER A 258 -48.77 9.91 4.31
CA SER A 258 -49.51 10.83 5.16
C SER A 258 -49.82 10.20 6.51
N ASP A 259 -50.14 11.05 7.49
CA ASP A 259 -50.65 10.62 8.80
C ASP A 259 -52.19 10.41 8.72
N SER A 260 -52.99 11.19 9.46
CA SER A 260 -54.47 11.02 9.48
C SER A 260 -55.19 11.66 8.28
N CYS A 261 -54.45 12.29 7.36
CA CYS A 261 -54.96 12.99 6.20
C CYS A 261 -54.72 12.22 4.90
N SER A 262 -55.21 12.75 3.78
CA SER A 262 -55.00 12.21 2.44
C SER A 262 -53.93 13.00 1.68
N ILE A 263 -53.12 12.32 0.86
CA ILE A 263 -52.28 12.95 -0.16
C ILE A 263 -52.60 12.40 -1.55
N MET A 264 -52.41 13.22 -2.59
CA MET A 264 -52.49 12.83 -3.99
C MET A 264 -51.52 13.65 -4.84
N ARG A 265 -51.16 13.14 -6.02
CA ARG A 265 -50.56 13.96 -7.08
C ARG A 265 -51.62 14.87 -7.68
N GLY A 266 -51.35 16.17 -7.80
CA GLY A 266 -52.16 17.12 -8.56
C GLY A 266 -51.41 17.66 -9.78
N ASP A 267 -52.15 18.02 -10.83
CA ASP A 267 -51.65 18.53 -12.12
C ASP A 267 -52.23 19.90 -12.51
N TRP A 268 -53.30 20.33 -11.84
CA TRP A 268 -54.04 21.57 -12.14
C TRP A 268 -53.27 22.87 -11.84
N THR A 269 -52.39 22.86 -10.82
CA THR A 269 -51.53 24.00 -10.44
C THR A 269 -50.21 23.54 -9.81
N PRO A 270 -49.30 22.90 -10.55
CA PRO A 270 -47.91 22.77 -10.11
C PRO A 270 -47.24 24.16 -9.98
N TYR A 271 -46.11 24.23 -9.29
CA TYR A 271 -45.19 25.37 -9.39
C TYR A 271 -44.28 25.20 -10.61
N ASN A 272 -43.79 24.00 -10.84
CA ASN A 272 -42.84 23.63 -11.89
C ASN A 272 -43.22 22.27 -12.50
N GLY A 273 -42.74 21.97 -13.70
CA GLY A 273 -43.05 20.70 -14.36
C GLY A 273 -44.54 20.45 -14.59
N ALA A 274 -44.99 19.22 -14.32
CA ALA A 274 -46.32 18.70 -14.63
C ALA A 274 -47.12 18.22 -13.41
N GLY A 275 -46.54 18.24 -12.20
CA GLY A 275 -47.14 17.66 -11.00
C GLY A 275 -46.81 18.43 -9.72
N HIS A 276 -47.54 18.16 -8.65
CA HIS A 276 -47.25 18.59 -7.29
C HIS A 276 -47.91 17.63 -6.29
N LEU A 277 -47.45 17.59 -5.04
CA LEU A 277 -48.13 16.87 -3.96
C LEU A 277 -49.23 17.76 -3.37
N TYR A 278 -50.46 17.24 -3.28
CA TYR A 278 -51.59 17.90 -2.63
C TYR A 278 -52.01 17.11 -1.38
N CYS A 279 -51.95 17.77 -0.23
CA CYS A 279 -52.37 17.25 1.07
C CYS A 279 -53.74 17.83 1.47
N TYR A 280 -54.70 16.97 1.82
CA TYR A 280 -56.11 17.33 2.01
C TYR A 280 -56.82 16.40 3.02
N ASN A 281 -58.11 16.65 3.31
CA ASN A 281 -58.87 15.96 4.36
C ASN A 281 -58.20 16.04 5.75
N ARG A 282 -57.60 17.18 6.08
CA ARG A 282 -56.89 17.42 7.35
C ARG A 282 -57.88 17.82 8.44
N ASN A 283 -57.84 17.10 9.55
CA ASN A 283 -58.70 17.26 10.73
C ASN A 283 -57.93 17.88 11.91
N SER A 284 -56.59 17.83 11.87
CA SER A 284 -55.67 18.44 12.85
C SER A 284 -54.62 19.30 12.14
N THR A 285 -54.06 20.30 12.83
CA THR A 285 -52.86 21.00 12.35
C THR A 285 -51.63 20.10 12.36
N SER A 286 -51.66 19.01 13.14
CA SER A 286 -50.63 17.95 13.15
C SER A 286 -50.71 16.98 11.97
N ASP A 287 -51.75 17.07 11.13
CA ASP A 287 -51.88 16.14 10.00
C ASP A 287 -50.86 16.50 8.91
N ALA A 288 -49.98 15.56 8.60
CA ALA A 288 -48.80 15.79 7.78
C ALA A 288 -48.82 15.03 6.44
N ALA A 289 -48.22 15.65 5.42
CA ALA A 289 -47.55 14.89 4.36
C ALA A 289 -46.18 14.44 4.89
N THR A 290 -45.80 13.18 4.69
CA THR A 290 -44.61 12.57 5.30
C THR A 290 -43.73 11.87 4.28
N TYR A 291 -42.44 11.74 4.61
CA TYR A 291 -41.44 11.01 3.81
C TYR A 291 -40.45 10.33 4.76
N ASP A 292 -40.12 9.06 4.54
CA ASP A 292 -39.17 8.33 5.39
C ASP A 292 -37.73 8.71 5.05
N ILE A 293 -36.97 9.12 6.07
CA ILE A 293 -35.57 9.54 5.95
C ILE A 293 -34.66 8.79 6.93
N LYS A 294 -35.17 7.74 7.60
CA LYS A 294 -34.46 6.97 8.65
C LYS A 294 -33.03 6.60 8.26
N ASP A 295 -32.88 6.05 7.06
CA ASP A 295 -31.62 5.50 6.56
C ASP A 295 -30.86 6.51 5.67
N ARG A 296 -31.18 7.80 5.78
CA ARG A 296 -30.59 8.93 5.01
C ARG A 296 -30.30 10.18 5.84
N ILE A 297 -30.33 10.09 7.17
CA ILE A 297 -29.91 11.20 8.04
C ILE A 297 -28.94 10.76 9.12
N GLU A 298 -28.08 11.69 9.52
CA GLU A 298 -27.11 11.49 10.59
C GLU A 298 -27.37 12.39 11.80
N LYS A 299 -26.84 11.97 12.95
CA LYS A 299 -27.04 12.63 14.22
C LYS A 299 -26.20 13.90 14.32
N GLY A 300 -26.84 15.06 14.44
CA GLY A 300 -26.17 16.35 14.60
C GLY A 300 -25.65 16.97 13.30
N VAL A 301 -25.73 16.24 12.18
CA VAL A 301 -25.53 16.80 10.84
C VAL A 301 -26.67 17.76 10.53
N SER A 302 -26.35 18.90 9.92
CA SER A 302 -27.33 19.94 9.59
C SER A 302 -27.78 19.80 8.15
N TYR A 303 -29.09 19.81 7.92
CA TYR A 303 -29.69 19.69 6.58
C TYR A 303 -30.38 21.00 6.21
N ASN A 304 -29.98 21.57 5.08
CA ASN A 304 -30.65 22.69 4.43
C ASN A 304 -31.88 22.18 3.67
N PHE A 305 -33.04 22.77 3.94
CA PHE A 305 -34.25 22.53 3.17
C PHE A 305 -34.59 23.72 2.27
N SER A 306 -35.18 23.44 1.12
CA SER A 306 -35.70 24.43 0.18
C SER A 306 -36.85 23.82 -0.61
N PHE A 307 -38.04 24.41 -0.55
CA PHE A 307 -39.21 23.90 -1.27
C PHE A 307 -40.20 24.99 -1.66
N ARG A 308 -41.24 24.60 -2.39
CA ARG A 308 -42.38 25.43 -2.76
C ARG A 308 -43.60 24.94 -2.02
N VAL A 309 -44.35 25.86 -1.43
CA VAL A 309 -45.60 25.53 -0.74
C VAL A 309 -46.69 26.56 -1.00
N ARG A 310 -47.95 26.11 -1.03
CA ARG A 310 -49.13 26.98 -1.09
C ARG A 310 -50.29 26.38 -0.27
N PRO A 311 -50.92 27.11 0.66
CA PRO A 311 -52.15 26.67 1.31
C PRO A 311 -53.35 26.72 0.33
N THR A 312 -54.32 25.83 0.53
CA THR A 312 -55.61 25.87 -0.15
C THR A 312 -56.46 27.02 0.38
N ASP A 313 -57.41 27.48 -0.43
CA ASP A 313 -58.33 28.60 -0.16
C ASP A 313 -57.68 29.97 0.12
N GLY A 314 -56.37 30.11 -0.15
CA GLY A 314 -55.64 31.38 -0.05
C GLY A 314 -55.47 31.90 1.39
N VAL A 315 -55.45 30.98 2.37
CA VAL A 315 -55.36 31.29 3.81
C VAL A 315 -53.93 31.72 4.20
N VAL A 316 -53.77 32.55 5.25
CA VAL A 316 -52.46 32.83 5.87
C VAL A 316 -52.12 31.70 6.85
N ASP A 317 -50.93 31.12 6.76
CA ASP A 317 -50.47 30.12 7.75
C ASP A 317 -48.94 30.15 7.93
N TYR A 318 -48.45 29.51 8.98
CA TYR A 318 -47.07 29.06 9.06
C TYR A 318 -47.00 27.59 8.69
N PHE A 319 -46.01 27.20 7.91
CA PHE A 319 -45.67 25.80 7.70
C PHE A 319 -44.61 25.37 8.70
N LYS A 320 -44.81 24.19 9.29
CA LYS A 320 -43.83 23.48 10.11
C LYS A 320 -43.14 22.45 9.22
N ILE A 321 -41.82 22.54 9.17
CA ILE A 321 -40.93 21.51 8.62
C ILE A 321 -40.38 20.77 9.83
N ILE A 322 -40.70 19.49 9.95
CA ILE A 322 -40.34 18.68 11.12
C ILE A 322 -39.50 17.49 10.67
N ILE A 323 -38.39 17.24 11.36
CA ILE A 323 -37.76 15.92 11.38
C ILE A 323 -38.13 15.26 12.72
N GLU A 324 -39.02 14.28 12.62
CA GLU A 324 -39.45 13.43 13.73
C GLU A 324 -38.53 12.22 13.80
N THR A 325 -37.82 12.03 14.91
CA THR A 325 -36.91 10.92 15.16
C THR A 325 -37.45 10.06 16.29
N THR A 326 -37.50 8.75 16.11
CA THR A 326 -37.74 7.79 17.20
C THR A 326 -36.47 6.99 17.46
N SER A 327 -36.06 6.92 18.72
CA SER A 327 -34.79 6.31 19.12
C SER A 327 -34.88 5.58 20.46
N THR A 328 -33.93 4.68 20.74
CA THR A 328 -33.95 3.85 21.96
C THR A 328 -33.57 4.59 23.25
N GLY A 329 -32.91 5.76 23.17
CA GLY A 329 -32.51 6.54 24.36
C GLY A 329 -33.60 7.48 24.89
N GLU A 330 -34.40 8.07 23.99
CA GLU A 330 -35.30 9.19 24.32
C GLU A 330 -36.70 9.10 23.68
N GLY A 331 -37.03 7.99 23.02
CA GLY A 331 -38.32 7.80 22.36
C GLY A 331 -38.47 8.67 21.11
N THR A 332 -39.67 9.22 20.89
CA THR A 332 -39.98 10.09 19.75
C THR A 332 -39.78 11.56 20.09
N GLN A 333 -38.95 12.25 19.30
CA GLN A 333 -38.68 13.68 19.39
C GLN A 333 -38.96 14.38 18.05
N GLN A 334 -39.20 15.69 18.07
CA GLN A 334 -39.51 16.48 16.87
C GLN A 334 -38.64 17.74 16.79
N ASN A 335 -37.72 17.75 15.83
CA ASN A 335 -36.94 18.94 15.47
C ASN A 335 -37.80 19.77 14.51
N THR A 336 -38.15 21.01 14.85
CA THR A 336 -39.17 21.79 14.11
C THR A 336 -38.64 23.16 13.66
N VAL A 337 -38.82 23.49 12.39
CA VAL A 337 -38.57 24.83 11.82
C VAL A 337 -39.86 25.41 11.24
N TYR A 338 -40.05 26.73 11.39
CA TYR A 338 -41.25 27.44 10.97
C TYR A 338 -40.97 28.35 9.77
N GLY A 339 -41.77 28.25 8.70
CA GLY A 339 -41.74 29.13 7.54
C GLY A 339 -43.07 29.86 7.34
N PHE A 340 -43.07 31.18 7.19
CA PHE A 340 -44.29 31.97 7.05
C PHE A 340 -44.81 31.98 5.61
N VAL A 341 -46.13 31.80 5.42
CA VAL A 341 -46.78 31.88 4.12
C VAL A 341 -47.96 32.84 4.18
N THR A 342 -47.86 33.92 3.41
CA THR A 342 -48.93 34.90 3.22
C THR A 342 -50.15 34.29 2.51
N SER A 343 -51.32 34.93 2.64
CA SER A 343 -52.55 34.61 1.89
C SER A 343 -52.41 34.90 0.39
N ASN A 344 -51.65 34.08 -0.32
CA ASN A 344 -51.45 34.17 -1.77
C ASN A 344 -51.97 32.91 -2.49
N LEU A 345 -52.44 33.09 -3.73
CA LEU A 345 -52.81 31.96 -4.61
C LEU A 345 -51.60 31.38 -5.36
N PHE A 346 -50.40 31.83 -5.00
CA PHE A 346 -49.11 31.51 -5.61
C PHE A 346 -48.25 30.71 -4.63
N TYR A 347 -47.30 29.93 -5.15
CA TYR A 347 -46.35 29.23 -4.28
C TYR A 347 -45.38 30.21 -3.63
N THR A 348 -45.11 29.97 -2.35
CA THR A 348 -44.09 30.66 -1.56
C THR A 348 -42.85 29.77 -1.46
N HIS A 349 -41.66 30.35 -1.63
CA HIS A 349 -40.39 29.66 -1.42
C HIS A 349 -40.10 29.66 0.10
N LEU A 350 -40.03 28.47 0.69
CA LEU A 350 -39.54 28.30 2.06
C LEU A 350 -38.15 27.66 2.05
N THR A 351 -37.25 28.21 2.87
CA THR A 351 -35.88 27.72 3.08
C THR A 351 -35.53 27.76 4.55
N GLY A 352 -34.60 26.91 4.97
CA GLY A 352 -34.01 26.95 6.30
C GLY A 352 -33.03 25.80 6.51
N THR A 353 -32.56 25.65 7.75
CA THR A 353 -31.66 24.58 8.16
C THR A 353 -32.26 23.87 9.36
N ILE A 354 -32.18 22.53 9.38
CA ILE A 354 -32.68 21.68 10.45
C ILE A 354 -31.61 20.64 10.83
N THR A 355 -31.39 20.45 12.12
CA THR A 355 -30.28 19.63 12.65
C THR A 355 -30.86 18.57 13.59
N PRO A 356 -31.20 17.37 13.10
CA PRO A 356 -31.77 16.32 13.94
C PRO A 356 -30.76 15.77 14.94
N THR A 357 -31.15 15.70 16.21
CA THR A 357 -30.38 15.05 17.27
C THR A 357 -31.19 13.94 17.93
N TRP A 358 -30.51 12.91 18.44
CA TRP A 358 -31.12 11.83 19.25
C TRP A 358 -30.10 11.12 20.14
N THR A 359 -30.58 10.26 21.05
CA THR A 359 -29.76 9.37 21.90
C THR A 359 -30.13 7.89 21.72
N GLY A 360 -29.13 7.01 21.87
CA GLY A 360 -29.27 5.61 21.52
C GLY A 360 -29.38 5.39 20.00
N THR A 361 -29.98 4.25 19.63
CA THR A 361 -30.14 3.80 18.23
C THR A 361 -31.39 4.40 17.62
N LEU A 362 -31.29 4.93 16.39
CA LEU A 362 -32.44 5.41 15.62
C LEU A 362 -33.27 4.22 15.13
N THR A 363 -34.59 4.26 15.35
CA THR A 363 -35.54 3.21 14.91
C THR A 363 -36.50 3.69 13.82
N SER A 364 -36.72 5.00 13.71
CA SER A 364 -37.48 5.66 12.64
C SER A 364 -37.05 7.13 12.53
N ALA A 365 -36.98 7.69 11.32
CA ALA A 365 -37.02 9.14 11.15
C ALA A 365 -37.89 9.53 9.96
N LYS A 366 -38.69 10.58 10.13
CA LYS A 366 -39.61 11.09 9.10
C LYS A 366 -39.45 12.59 8.93
N LEU A 367 -39.37 13.02 7.68
CA LEU A 367 -39.76 14.38 7.31
C LEU A 367 -41.29 14.47 7.43
N ARG A 368 -41.79 15.53 8.07
CA ARG A 368 -43.22 15.89 8.12
C ARG A 368 -43.38 17.33 7.66
N ILE A 369 -44.36 17.58 6.79
CA ILE A 369 -44.77 18.92 6.36
C ILE A 369 -46.18 19.16 6.87
N GLU A 370 -46.35 20.21 7.67
CA GLU A 370 -47.59 20.54 8.37
C GLU A 370 -47.87 22.06 8.31
N THR A 371 -49.11 22.46 8.57
CA THR A 371 -49.46 23.85 8.92
C THR A 371 -49.38 24.08 10.43
N HIS A 372 -49.42 25.33 10.88
CA HIS A 372 -49.35 25.68 12.30
C HIS A 372 -50.71 26.11 12.86
N TRP A 373 -51.47 26.92 12.11
CA TRP A 373 -52.65 27.65 12.61
C TRP A 373 -53.97 27.10 12.10
N THR A 374 -54.04 26.59 10.88
CA THR A 374 -55.30 26.14 10.25
C THR A 374 -55.21 24.73 9.72
N THR A 375 -56.35 24.04 9.59
CA THR A 375 -56.42 22.69 9.00
C THR A 375 -56.68 22.73 7.48
N THR A 376 -56.30 23.82 6.80
CA THR A 376 -56.46 23.92 5.33
C THR A 376 -55.63 22.85 4.62
N GLY A 377 -56.05 22.47 3.41
CA GLY A 377 -55.22 21.68 2.50
C GLY A 377 -53.99 22.46 2.07
N PHE A 378 -53.00 21.79 1.49
CA PHE A 378 -51.82 22.48 0.97
C PHE A 378 -51.13 21.72 -0.16
N HIS A 379 -50.41 22.47 -0.98
CA HIS A 379 -49.67 21.99 -2.14
C HIS A 379 -48.16 22.11 -1.85
N VAL A 380 -47.38 21.06 -2.14
CA VAL A 380 -45.91 21.01 -2.01
C VAL A 380 -45.30 20.68 -3.37
N ASP A 381 -44.21 21.36 -3.73
CA ASP A 381 -43.49 21.16 -4.99
C ASP A 381 -41.98 21.49 -4.81
N ASP A 382 -41.14 21.03 -5.75
CA ASP A 382 -39.67 21.19 -5.79
C ASP A 382 -38.98 20.98 -4.41
N PHE A 383 -39.28 19.88 -3.68
CA PHE A 383 -38.77 19.70 -2.31
C PHE A 383 -37.31 19.21 -2.25
N VAL A 384 -36.42 20.04 -1.72
CA VAL A 384 -35.02 19.70 -1.44
C VAL A 384 -34.78 19.62 0.07
N LEU A 385 -34.11 18.54 0.51
CA LEU A 385 -33.45 18.42 1.81
C LEU A 385 -32.04 17.86 1.56
N LYS A 386 -31.00 18.55 2.01
CA LYS A 386 -29.62 18.06 1.88
C LYS A 386 -28.64 18.73 2.84
N GLU A 387 -27.50 18.10 3.07
CA GLU A 387 -26.35 18.74 3.73
C GLU A 387 -25.91 20.04 3.02
N PRO A 388 -25.15 20.92 3.70
CA PRO A 388 -24.32 21.91 3.02
C PRO A 388 -23.53 21.29 1.86
N ASN A 389 -23.30 22.06 0.79
CA ASN A 389 -22.26 21.65 -0.15
C ASN A 389 -20.91 21.66 0.59
N PRO A 390 -20.03 20.67 0.38
CA PRO A 390 -18.70 20.69 0.94
C PRO A 390 -17.86 21.84 0.33
N PRO A 391 -16.76 22.25 0.97
CA PRO A 391 -15.85 23.25 0.41
C PRO A 391 -15.23 22.79 -0.92
N ALA A 392 -14.96 23.74 -1.82
CA ALA A 392 -14.15 23.49 -3.02
C ALA A 392 -12.78 22.91 -2.64
N GLY A 393 -12.35 21.84 -3.32
CA GLY A 393 -11.21 21.01 -2.90
C GLY A 393 -11.57 19.86 -1.97
N THR A 394 -12.85 19.56 -1.75
CA THR A 394 -13.30 18.36 -1.01
C THR A 394 -13.79 17.30 -1.99
N ILE A 395 -13.15 16.13 -1.97
CA ILE A 395 -13.63 14.90 -2.62
C ILE A 395 -14.72 14.32 -1.71
N PHE A 396 -15.98 14.34 -2.14
CA PHE A 396 -17.14 14.05 -1.28
C PHE A 396 -18.12 13.06 -1.92
N ARG A 397 -18.32 11.90 -1.30
CA ARG A 397 -19.21 10.83 -1.78
C ARG A 397 -18.87 10.41 -3.21
N ARG A 398 -17.61 9.99 -3.41
CA ARG A 398 -17.06 9.58 -4.71
C ARG A 398 -16.33 8.25 -4.67
N VAL A 399 -16.28 7.62 -5.85
CA VAL A 399 -15.35 6.54 -6.18
C VAL A 399 -14.23 7.13 -7.04
N LEU A 400 -13.00 6.73 -6.77
CA LEU A 400 -11.85 6.93 -7.66
C LEU A 400 -11.20 5.56 -7.90
N SER A 401 -11.11 5.13 -9.15
CA SER A 401 -10.61 3.81 -9.55
C SER A 401 -9.88 3.86 -10.91
N PRO A 402 -9.28 2.76 -11.41
CA PRO A 402 -8.64 2.75 -12.72
C PRO A 402 -9.58 3.03 -13.89
N ASN A 403 -10.87 2.76 -13.73
CA ASN A 403 -11.90 2.97 -14.76
C ASN A 403 -12.93 4.04 -14.38
N HIS A 404 -12.74 4.74 -13.25
CA HIS A 404 -13.68 5.74 -12.74
C HIS A 404 -12.92 6.92 -12.14
N ASN A 405 -12.93 8.07 -12.83
CA ASN A 405 -12.47 9.35 -12.30
C ASN A 405 -13.57 10.41 -12.52
N PRO A 406 -14.19 10.96 -11.47
CA PRO A 406 -15.23 11.97 -11.63
C PRO A 406 -14.69 13.36 -12.01
N TYR A 407 -13.36 13.55 -12.02
CA TYR A 407 -12.69 14.85 -12.21
C TYR A 407 -11.90 14.99 -13.52
N GLY A 408 -11.85 13.95 -14.36
CA GLY A 408 -11.08 13.98 -15.61
C GLY A 408 -10.85 12.60 -16.22
N GLU A 409 -9.79 12.47 -17.01
CA GLU A 409 -9.36 11.20 -17.62
C GLU A 409 -9.03 10.15 -16.55
N THR A 410 -9.21 8.86 -16.88
CA THR A 410 -8.88 7.75 -15.99
C THR A 410 -7.38 7.40 -16.04
N ASN A 411 -6.96 6.40 -15.27
CA ASN A 411 -5.57 5.89 -15.26
C ASN A 411 -5.60 4.37 -15.06
N GLU A 412 -5.14 3.57 -16.02
CA GLU A 412 -5.21 2.09 -15.93
C GLU A 412 -4.43 1.49 -14.73
N GLU A 413 -3.46 2.22 -14.19
CA GLU A 413 -2.70 1.83 -12.98
C GLU A 413 -3.31 2.39 -11.68
N GLY A 414 -4.37 3.20 -11.77
CA GLY A 414 -5.03 3.88 -10.66
C GLY A 414 -4.15 4.92 -9.96
N ILE A 415 -3.13 5.47 -10.64
CA ILE A 415 -2.26 6.51 -10.08
C ILE A 415 -2.84 7.88 -10.47
N TYR A 416 -3.17 8.69 -9.47
CA TYR A 416 -3.75 10.02 -9.65
C TYR A 416 -2.97 11.08 -8.89
N ILE A 417 -2.75 12.25 -9.51
CA ILE A 417 -1.92 13.33 -8.96
C ILE A 417 -2.78 14.58 -8.77
N ILE A 418 -2.76 15.18 -7.58
CA ILE A 418 -3.37 16.48 -7.31
C ILE A 418 -2.29 17.44 -6.84
N ASP A 419 -2.00 18.47 -7.65
CA ASP A 419 -1.31 19.66 -7.16
C ASP A 419 -2.34 20.63 -6.57
N CYS A 420 -2.26 20.83 -5.26
CA CYS A 420 -3.15 21.68 -4.49
C CYS A 420 -2.73 23.17 -4.54
N GLY A 421 -1.50 23.47 -4.97
CA GLY A 421 -0.99 24.85 -5.08
C GLY A 421 -1.06 25.67 -3.78
N GLY A 422 -0.92 25.04 -2.61
CA GLY A 422 -1.10 25.66 -1.29
C GLY A 422 -2.55 25.73 -0.80
N SER A 423 -3.48 25.06 -1.48
CA SER A 423 -4.90 24.95 -1.09
C SER A 423 -5.15 23.71 -0.22
N LYS A 424 -6.25 23.70 0.54
CA LYS A 424 -6.65 22.55 1.37
C LYS A 424 -7.34 21.50 0.51
N LEU A 425 -6.78 20.30 0.42
CA LEU A 425 -7.55 19.14 -0.05
C LEU A 425 -8.27 18.49 1.14
N ALA A 426 -9.52 18.09 0.95
CA ALA A 426 -10.22 17.22 1.88
C ALA A 426 -10.78 15.98 1.16
N ILE A 427 -10.91 14.87 1.89
CA ILE A 427 -11.51 13.62 1.40
C ILE A 427 -12.54 13.16 2.45
N GLU A 428 -13.77 12.91 2.03
CA GLU A 428 -14.93 12.68 2.90
C GLU A 428 -15.88 11.66 2.26
N ASP A 429 -16.37 10.69 3.05
CA ASP A 429 -17.25 9.59 2.63
C ASP A 429 -16.89 9.03 1.23
N SER A 430 -15.64 8.62 1.01
CA SER A 430 -15.18 8.26 -0.34
C SER A 430 -14.44 6.93 -0.42
N ARG A 431 -14.46 6.31 -1.61
CA ARG A 431 -13.72 5.09 -1.92
C ARG A 431 -12.62 5.36 -2.95
N ILE A 432 -11.38 5.01 -2.62
CA ILE A 432 -10.22 5.20 -3.50
C ILE A 432 -9.55 3.83 -3.74
N LEU A 433 -9.75 3.29 -4.94
CA LEU A 433 -9.06 2.13 -5.48
C LEU A 433 -7.87 2.63 -6.34
N GLY A 434 -6.81 3.12 -5.68
CA GLY A 434 -5.72 3.81 -6.36
C GLY A 434 -4.64 4.36 -5.42
N THR A 435 -3.56 4.83 -6.05
CA THR A 435 -2.49 5.61 -5.43
C THR A 435 -2.79 7.09 -5.66
N LEU A 436 -2.98 7.87 -4.60
CA LEU A 436 -3.12 9.32 -4.70
C LEU A 436 -1.79 10.00 -4.35
N VAL A 437 -1.31 10.86 -5.24
CA VAL A 437 -0.12 11.71 -5.02
C VAL A 437 -0.59 13.14 -4.78
N LEU A 438 -0.24 13.70 -3.63
CA LEU A 438 -0.61 15.05 -3.22
C LEU A 438 0.62 15.95 -3.22
N LEU A 439 0.61 16.97 -4.08
CA LEU A 439 1.66 17.98 -4.18
C LEU A 439 1.15 19.31 -3.61
N ASN A 440 2.02 19.99 -2.85
CA ASN A 440 1.75 21.31 -2.26
C ASN A 440 0.40 21.42 -1.51
N PRO A 441 -0.05 20.43 -0.71
CA PRO A 441 -1.25 20.59 0.12
C PRO A 441 -1.01 21.71 1.15
N ARG A 442 -2.08 22.41 1.53
CA ARG A 442 -2.05 23.22 2.76
C ARG A 442 -2.01 22.27 3.97
N SER A 443 -1.31 22.65 5.04
CA SER A 443 -1.07 21.77 6.20
C SER A 443 -2.31 21.33 6.99
N ASP A 444 -3.50 21.88 6.71
CA ASP A 444 -4.78 21.35 7.22
C ASP A 444 -5.48 20.39 6.25
N SER A 445 -4.82 19.93 5.19
CA SER A 445 -5.39 18.95 4.24
C SER A 445 -5.54 17.58 4.90
N GLN A 446 -6.67 16.91 4.67
CA GLN A 446 -7.05 15.77 5.51
C GLN A 446 -8.08 14.81 4.89
N VAL A 447 -8.11 13.57 5.40
CA VAL A 447 -9.36 12.78 5.43
C VAL A 447 -10.22 13.34 6.56
N ASN A 448 -11.44 13.80 6.23
CA ASN A 448 -12.42 14.31 7.19
C ASN A 448 -13.01 13.17 8.04
N PRO A 449 -13.63 13.47 9.20
CA PRO A 449 -14.43 12.49 9.95
C PRO A 449 -15.59 11.97 9.10
N GLY A 450 -15.65 10.65 8.94
CA GLY A 450 -16.61 9.96 8.07
C GLY A 450 -16.06 8.62 7.60
N GLY A 451 -16.67 8.05 6.56
CA GLY A 451 -16.21 6.80 5.95
C GLY A 451 -15.02 7.00 5.00
N ILE A 452 -14.08 6.06 4.99
CA ILE A 452 -13.03 5.98 3.96
C ILE A 452 -12.70 4.51 3.67
N ALA A 453 -12.81 4.10 2.40
CA ALA A 453 -12.37 2.79 1.94
C ALA A 453 -11.26 2.96 0.91
N TRP A 454 -10.01 2.70 1.30
CA TRP A 454 -8.85 2.97 0.47
C TRP A 454 -8.02 1.70 0.27
N SER A 455 -7.64 1.41 -0.97
CA SER A 455 -6.69 0.35 -1.32
C SER A 455 -5.96 0.70 -2.63
N PRO A 456 -4.66 0.40 -2.79
CA PRO A 456 -4.00 0.50 -4.08
C PRO A 456 -4.56 -0.54 -5.07
N VAL A 457 -4.31 -0.35 -6.37
CA VAL A 457 -4.67 -1.32 -7.41
C VAL A 457 -3.77 -2.56 -7.36
N LYS A 458 -2.47 -2.35 -7.14
CA LYS A 458 -1.45 -3.38 -6.96
C LYS A 458 -1.18 -3.52 -5.46
N SER A 459 -1.18 -4.73 -4.92
CA SER A 459 -1.13 -4.96 -3.47
C SER A 459 0.14 -4.45 -2.77
N ASN A 460 1.21 -4.20 -3.52
CA ASN A 460 2.46 -3.63 -3.01
C ASN A 460 2.65 -2.13 -3.30
N PHE A 461 1.66 -1.45 -3.89
CA PHE A 461 1.75 -0.01 -4.16
C PHE A 461 1.28 0.82 -2.95
N PRO A 462 1.75 2.07 -2.80
CA PRO A 462 1.22 3.00 -1.81
C PRO A 462 -0.23 3.37 -2.14
N CYS A 463 -1.04 3.61 -1.11
CA CYS A 463 -2.37 4.19 -1.25
C CYS A 463 -2.29 5.72 -1.30
N LEU A 464 -1.39 6.32 -0.52
CA LEU A 464 -1.24 7.76 -0.37
C LEU A 464 0.24 8.17 -0.31
N LEU A 465 0.63 9.14 -1.14
CA LEU A 465 1.93 9.80 -1.14
C LEU A 465 1.73 11.32 -1.03
N VAL A 466 2.34 11.99 -0.06
CA VAL A 466 2.15 13.44 0.18
C VAL A 466 3.49 14.17 0.28
N LYS A 467 3.65 15.25 -0.49
CA LYS A 467 4.75 16.22 -0.37
C LYS A 467 4.29 17.44 0.42
N GLY A 468 4.38 17.36 1.75
CA GLY A 468 3.80 18.30 2.72
C GLY A 468 2.88 17.60 3.73
N SER A 469 2.38 18.34 4.71
CA SER A 469 1.66 17.81 5.88
C SER A 469 0.27 17.24 5.54
N PHE A 470 -0.20 16.28 6.34
CA PHE A 470 -1.53 15.68 6.17
C PHE A 470 -2.16 15.18 7.48
N SER A 471 -3.50 15.06 7.52
CA SER A 471 -4.22 14.45 8.64
C SER A 471 -5.19 13.34 8.19
N ILE A 472 -5.34 12.29 8.99
CA ILE A 472 -6.32 11.21 8.76
C ILE A 472 -7.24 11.15 9.98
N CYS A 473 -8.46 11.65 9.82
CA CYS A 473 -9.45 11.78 10.90
C CYS A 473 -10.61 10.77 10.79
N ALA A 474 -10.38 9.61 10.17
CA ALA A 474 -11.41 8.63 9.80
C ALA A 474 -12.25 8.11 10.99
N ASN A 475 -13.50 7.71 10.71
CA ASN A 475 -14.41 7.11 11.68
C ASN A 475 -14.82 5.69 11.28
N ASN A 476 -15.32 4.89 12.23
CA ASN A 476 -15.87 3.56 11.96
C ASN A 476 -17.30 3.54 11.38
N ASP A 477 -17.81 4.67 10.90
CA ASP A 477 -19.19 4.81 10.39
C ASP A 477 -19.41 4.06 9.06
N GLY A 478 -18.34 3.87 8.29
CA GLY A 478 -18.36 3.19 6.99
C GLY A 478 -18.89 4.05 5.85
N LEU A 479 -18.74 3.53 4.63
CA LEU A 479 -19.42 4.04 3.44
C LEU A 479 -20.76 3.31 3.32
N ASN A 480 -21.87 4.04 3.23
CA ASN A 480 -23.22 3.47 3.24
C ASN A 480 -23.99 3.99 2.04
N GLU A 481 -24.17 3.14 1.03
CA GLU A 481 -24.69 3.55 -0.28
C GLU A 481 -26.13 4.09 -0.21
N THR A 482 -26.97 3.51 0.68
CA THR A 482 -28.37 3.92 0.86
C THR A 482 -28.48 5.29 1.55
N ARG A 483 -27.55 5.61 2.46
CA ARG A 483 -27.41 6.92 3.12
C ARG A 483 -26.86 7.96 2.15
N ASP A 484 -25.80 7.60 1.46
CA ASP A 484 -24.96 8.49 0.66
C ASP A 484 -25.52 8.79 -0.72
N ASP A 485 -26.47 7.97 -1.21
CA ASP A 485 -27.05 8.04 -2.55
C ASP A 485 -26.01 7.79 -3.67
N VAL A 486 -25.00 6.97 -3.36
CA VAL A 486 -23.84 6.68 -4.20
C VAL A 486 -23.55 5.18 -4.13
N ASN A 487 -23.43 4.53 -5.29
CA ASN A 487 -22.83 3.20 -5.37
C ASN A 487 -21.30 3.35 -5.27
N TYR A 488 -20.69 2.67 -4.29
CA TYR A 488 -19.25 2.66 -4.05
C TYR A 488 -18.54 1.47 -4.68
N ASN A 489 -19.26 0.47 -5.19
CA ASN A 489 -18.73 -0.75 -5.81
C ASN A 489 -18.87 -0.84 -7.37
N PRO A 490 -18.99 0.25 -8.15
CA PRO A 490 -19.67 0.19 -9.46
C PRO A 490 -18.87 -0.58 -10.51
N ILE A 491 -19.54 -0.98 -11.61
CA ILE A 491 -18.90 -1.65 -12.76
C ILE A 491 -17.61 -0.91 -13.20
N GLY A 492 -16.50 -1.65 -13.23
CA GLY A 492 -15.15 -1.13 -13.48
C GLY A 492 -14.38 -0.68 -12.22
N ALA A 493 -15.00 -0.77 -11.04
CA ALA A 493 -14.45 -0.38 -9.75
C ALA A 493 -14.77 -1.40 -8.65
N ALA A 494 -14.94 -2.68 -8.97
CA ALA A 494 -15.30 -3.76 -8.04
C ALA A 494 -14.63 -3.70 -6.66
N HIS A 495 -15.39 -4.05 -5.61
CA HIS A 495 -14.91 -4.27 -4.26
C HIS A 495 -14.47 -5.73 -4.04
N SER A 496 -13.37 -5.95 -3.32
CA SER A 496 -12.68 -7.25 -3.22
C SER A 496 -13.51 -8.38 -2.61
N SER A 497 -14.51 -8.08 -1.77
CA SER A 497 -15.38 -9.07 -1.12
C SER A 497 -16.85 -9.01 -1.54
N LEU A 498 -17.26 -7.98 -2.27
CA LEU A 498 -18.67 -7.74 -2.64
C LEU A 498 -18.88 -7.90 -4.16
N GLY A 499 -17.85 -7.64 -4.97
CA GLY A 499 -17.92 -7.68 -6.43
C GLY A 499 -18.17 -6.29 -7.01
N GLU A 500 -18.84 -6.23 -8.16
CA GLU A 500 -19.38 -5.01 -8.74
C GLU A 500 -20.85 -5.23 -9.10
N ASP A 501 -21.68 -4.21 -8.87
CA ASP A 501 -23.09 -4.20 -9.27
C ASP A 501 -23.55 -2.81 -9.74
N ALA A 502 -24.83 -2.49 -9.53
CA ALA A 502 -25.50 -1.28 -9.97
C ALA A 502 -26.67 -0.86 -9.05
N ASP A 503 -26.76 -1.38 -7.83
CA ASP A 503 -27.71 -0.89 -6.82
C ASP A 503 -27.05 0.07 -5.82
N THR A 504 -27.61 0.28 -4.63
CA THR A 504 -27.13 1.26 -3.63
C THR A 504 -27.43 0.78 -2.21
N VAL A 505 -27.24 -0.51 -1.90
CA VAL A 505 -27.55 -1.08 -0.57
C VAL A 505 -26.33 -1.61 0.21
N ASP A 506 -25.14 -1.54 -0.36
CA ASP A 506 -23.93 -2.04 0.29
C ASP A 506 -23.44 -1.12 1.42
N ILE A 507 -22.71 -1.72 2.38
CA ILE A 507 -21.99 -1.00 3.43
C ILE A 507 -20.54 -1.47 3.44
N ILE A 508 -19.62 -0.60 3.02
CA ILE A 508 -18.18 -0.89 2.98
C ILE A 508 -17.53 -0.37 4.27
N PRO A 509 -16.91 -1.22 5.12
CA PRO A 509 -16.28 -0.79 6.35
C PRO A 509 -15.12 0.20 6.11
N THR A 510 -14.96 1.16 7.01
CA THR A 510 -13.81 2.07 6.99
C THR A 510 -12.50 1.30 7.16
N ARG A 511 -11.62 1.40 6.16
CA ARG A 511 -10.28 0.81 6.20
C ARG A 511 -9.36 1.44 5.16
N ILE A 512 -8.13 1.72 5.53
CA ILE A 512 -7.07 2.10 4.60
C ILE A 512 -6.11 0.91 4.48
N ASN A 513 -5.86 0.44 3.26
CA ASN A 513 -4.93 -0.64 2.97
C ASN A 513 -3.86 -0.06 2.03
N GLY A 514 -2.58 -0.34 2.26
CA GLY A 514 -1.49 0.20 1.44
C GLY A 514 -0.39 0.89 2.26
N LEU A 515 0.71 1.25 1.60
CA LEU A 515 1.73 2.13 2.18
C LEU A 515 1.26 3.59 2.14
N ILE A 516 1.44 4.31 3.25
CA ILE A 516 1.24 5.75 3.38
C ILE A 516 2.62 6.40 3.55
N TYR A 517 2.94 7.41 2.74
CA TYR A 517 4.11 8.27 2.93
C TYR A 517 3.69 9.74 2.94
N VAL A 518 4.18 10.48 3.94
CA VAL A 518 3.97 11.93 4.11
C VAL A 518 5.34 12.54 4.39
N SER A 519 5.78 13.53 3.62
CA SER A 519 7.15 14.09 3.71
C SER A 519 7.37 15.13 4.82
N ASP A 520 6.47 15.19 5.80
CA ASP A 520 6.22 16.30 6.74
C ASP A 520 5.26 15.78 7.83
N ASP A 521 4.78 16.66 8.72
CA ASP A 521 3.77 16.39 9.77
C ASP A 521 2.61 15.44 9.34
N LEU A 522 2.43 14.32 10.06
CA LEU A 522 1.26 13.42 9.91
C LEU A 522 0.47 13.29 11.21
N THR A 523 -0.83 13.61 11.17
CA THR A 523 -1.72 13.46 12.34
C THR A 523 -2.82 12.41 12.14
N PHE A 524 -2.99 11.50 13.09
CA PHE A 524 -4.09 10.53 13.17
C PHE A 524 -5.13 10.93 14.22
N LYS A 525 -6.43 10.87 13.89
CA LYS A 525 -7.54 11.21 14.81
C LYS A 525 -8.70 10.22 14.72
N ASN A 526 -9.62 10.31 15.68
CA ASN A 526 -10.89 9.55 15.76
C ASN A 526 -10.71 8.02 15.84
N ASN A 527 -10.88 7.29 14.74
CA ASN A 527 -10.70 5.84 14.68
C ASN A 527 -10.08 5.42 13.35
N THR A 528 -8.75 5.46 13.32
CA THR A 528 -7.98 5.10 12.12
C THR A 528 -7.58 3.62 12.16
N ASN A 529 -7.91 2.90 11.08
CA ASN A 529 -7.65 1.47 10.89
C ASN A 529 -6.91 1.23 9.57
N ILE A 530 -5.64 0.85 9.66
CA ILE A 530 -4.70 0.70 8.53
C ILE A 530 -4.19 -0.75 8.44
N GLU A 531 -4.09 -1.28 7.22
CA GLU A 531 -3.25 -2.45 6.90
C GLU A 531 -2.15 -2.06 5.90
N GLY A 532 -0.89 -2.04 6.35
CA GLY A 532 0.24 -1.62 5.52
C GLY A 532 1.43 -1.12 6.31
N VAL A 533 2.02 -0.01 5.86
CA VAL A 533 3.18 0.68 6.46
C VAL A 533 2.93 2.18 6.40
N VAL A 534 3.34 2.91 7.44
CA VAL A 534 3.22 4.38 7.55
C VAL A 534 4.61 4.99 7.67
N LEU A 535 4.91 5.98 6.84
CA LEU A 535 6.19 6.69 6.84
C LEU A 535 5.95 8.20 6.92
N THR A 536 6.55 8.84 7.92
CA THR A 536 6.41 10.28 8.20
C THR A 536 7.77 10.96 8.13
N GLY A 537 7.89 12.00 7.30
CA GLY A 537 9.14 12.73 7.03
C GLY A 537 9.51 13.80 8.06
N ASP A 538 8.60 14.05 9.01
CA ASP A 538 8.80 14.85 10.23
C ASP A 538 8.11 14.04 11.38
N LYS A 539 7.43 14.69 12.33
CA LYS A 539 6.76 14.03 13.47
C LYS A 539 5.38 13.44 13.16
N THR A 540 4.98 12.46 13.98
CA THR A 540 3.66 11.80 13.94
C THR A 540 2.85 12.01 15.21
N ASP A 541 1.70 12.68 15.10
CA ASP A 541 0.77 12.93 16.21
C ASP A 541 -0.42 11.94 16.18
N ILE A 542 -0.70 11.25 17.30
CA ILE A 542 -1.75 10.23 17.38
C ILE A 542 -2.81 10.57 18.45
N PHE A 543 -4.08 10.62 18.02
CA PHE A 543 -5.25 10.90 18.84
C PHE A 543 -6.33 9.81 18.73
N ASN A 544 -7.02 9.56 19.85
CA ASN A 544 -8.15 8.65 20.02
C ASN A 544 -7.83 7.16 19.77
N THR A 545 -8.27 6.56 18.66
CA THR A 545 -8.01 5.13 18.36
C THR A 545 -7.17 5.01 17.09
N PHE A 546 -6.02 4.34 17.20
CA PHE A 546 -5.14 4.03 16.08
C PHE A 546 -4.83 2.53 16.06
N THR A 547 -5.17 1.87 14.95
CA THR A 547 -4.96 0.44 14.72
C THR A 547 -4.18 0.27 13.43
N LEU A 548 -2.95 -0.26 13.52
CA LEU A 548 -2.07 -0.49 12.39
C LEU A 548 -1.68 -1.97 12.32
N THR A 549 -2.09 -2.65 11.25
CA THR A 549 -1.68 -4.01 10.94
C THR A 549 -0.55 -3.97 9.90
N TYR A 550 0.67 -4.31 10.30
CA TYR A 550 1.81 -4.42 9.41
C TYR A 550 1.58 -5.47 8.32
N ASN A 551 1.93 -5.12 7.08
CA ASN A 551 1.91 -6.04 5.94
C ASN A 551 3.31 -6.12 5.30
N SER A 552 3.95 -7.29 5.41
CA SER A 552 5.33 -7.52 4.95
C SER A 552 5.50 -7.56 3.42
N ILE A 553 4.44 -7.36 2.63
CA ILE A 553 4.57 -7.18 1.18
C ILE A 553 5.42 -5.95 0.85
N PHE A 554 5.30 -4.87 1.62
CA PHE A 554 6.04 -3.62 1.37
C PHE A 554 7.55 -3.76 1.62
N PHE A 555 7.97 -4.68 2.50
CA PHE A 555 9.39 -5.02 2.65
C PHE A 555 9.88 -6.08 1.64
N THR A 556 9.05 -7.09 1.35
CA THR A 556 9.48 -8.24 0.54
C THR A 556 9.35 -8.02 -0.98
N HIS A 557 8.51 -7.09 -1.40
CA HIS A 557 8.23 -6.73 -2.79
C HIS A 557 7.96 -5.22 -2.87
N PRO A 558 8.96 -4.37 -2.55
CA PRO A 558 8.74 -2.95 -2.29
C PRO A 558 8.10 -2.19 -3.46
N PRO A 559 7.33 -1.13 -3.19
CA PRO A 559 6.89 -0.22 -4.23
C PRO A 559 8.06 0.51 -4.90
N PRO A 560 7.93 0.93 -6.17
CA PRO A 560 8.87 1.84 -6.81
C PRO A 560 9.14 3.08 -5.93
N GLY A 561 10.41 3.48 -5.84
CA GLY A 561 10.88 4.53 -4.91
C GLY A 561 11.27 4.04 -3.52
N PHE A 562 10.90 2.81 -3.13
CA PHE A 562 11.14 2.25 -1.79
C PHE A 562 12.02 0.98 -1.78
N SER A 563 12.54 0.56 -2.93
CA SER A 563 13.58 -0.49 -3.02
C SER A 563 14.91 0.00 -2.46
N ALA A 564 15.51 -0.79 -1.56
CA ALA A 564 16.92 -0.64 -1.21
C ALA A 564 17.82 -0.98 -2.43
N PRO A 565 19.08 -0.51 -2.46
CA PRO A 565 20.07 -0.93 -3.45
C PRO A 565 20.19 -2.46 -3.54
N GLU A 566 20.49 -2.99 -4.75
CA GLU A 566 20.49 -4.43 -5.04
C GLU A 566 21.40 -5.25 -4.08
N THR A 567 20.81 -5.84 -3.03
CA THR A 567 21.57 -6.79 -2.18
C THR A 567 21.53 -8.19 -2.78
N ILE A 568 22.46 -8.45 -3.70
CA ILE A 568 22.65 -9.74 -4.34
C ILE A 568 22.85 -10.87 -3.32
N ARG A 569 22.21 -12.02 -3.56
CA ARG A 569 22.45 -13.24 -2.77
C ARG A 569 22.92 -14.40 -3.65
N ILE A 570 23.86 -15.18 -3.12
CA ILE A 570 24.26 -16.49 -3.65
C ILE A 570 23.09 -17.46 -3.45
N LEU A 571 22.49 -17.93 -4.54
CA LEU A 571 21.41 -18.92 -4.48
C LEU A 571 21.95 -20.26 -3.97
N LEU A 572 21.24 -20.93 -3.05
CA LEU A 572 21.75 -22.13 -2.38
C LEU A 572 22.02 -23.27 -3.40
N ASN A 573 23.24 -23.84 -3.37
CA ASN A 573 23.75 -24.82 -4.34
C ASN A 573 24.02 -24.30 -5.78
N SER A 574 24.01 -22.99 -6.02
CA SER A 574 24.34 -22.40 -7.34
C SER A 574 25.81 -22.52 -7.77
N VAL A 575 26.74 -22.77 -6.83
CA VAL A 575 28.17 -22.92 -7.12
C VAL A 575 28.44 -24.26 -7.80
N GLN A 576 28.25 -24.28 -9.11
CA GLN A 576 28.47 -25.46 -9.93
C GLN A 576 29.89 -25.44 -10.52
N LYS A 577 30.47 -26.64 -10.66
CA LYS A 577 31.55 -26.84 -11.62
C LYS A 577 30.88 -27.15 -12.97
N PRO A 578 30.86 -26.23 -13.95
CA PRO A 578 30.41 -26.58 -15.30
C PRO A 578 31.27 -27.73 -15.84
N LEU A 579 30.62 -28.65 -16.55
CA LEU A 579 31.29 -29.75 -17.24
C LEU A 579 31.82 -29.23 -18.59
N ASP A 580 33.14 -29.32 -18.75
CA ASP A 580 33.83 -29.33 -20.04
C ASP A 580 33.96 -30.78 -20.54
#